data_AF-A0A1V5SL73-F1
#
_entry.id   AF-A0A1V5SL73-F1
#
_cell.length_a   1.000
_cell.length_b   1.000
_cell.length_c   1.000
_cell.angle_alpha   90.00
_cell.angle_beta   90.00
_cell.angle_gamma   90.00
#
_symmetry.space_group_name_H-M   'P 1'
#
loop_
_entity.id
_entity.type
_entity.pdbx_description
1 polymer ?
#
loop_
_entity_poly.entity_id
_entity_poly.type
_entity_poly.pdbx_seq_one_letter_code
_entity_poly.pdbx_strand_id
1 'polypeptide(L)'
;MKPLLRKILIVALLIMAVVVTINLKGSKAISQKQQNLEVVGTELPKESTPVSIINEAGLPRFLELGADKCVPCKMMQPVLEELRREYPGKLQVDFVDVWKDPTQSQKYGILGIPTQILFDAHGNEVFRHSGFFPKDQILKKFEELGIALNKED
;
A
#
# COMPACT_ATOMS: atom_id res chain seq x y z
N MET A 1 -68.14 1.63 1.80
CA MET A 1 -66.82 1.84 1.17
C MET A 1 -65.79 2.45 2.13
N LYS A 2 -65.43 1.82 3.26
CA LYS A 2 -64.37 2.35 4.17
C LYS A 2 -63.51 1.32 4.96
N PRO A 3 -63.67 -0.02 4.89
CA PRO A 3 -62.77 -0.93 5.62
C PRO A 3 -61.55 -1.38 4.80
N LEU A 4 -61.69 -1.60 3.49
CA LEU A 4 -60.59 -2.04 2.62
C LEU A 4 -59.55 -0.94 2.42
N LEU A 5 -60.00 0.30 2.16
CA LEU A 5 -59.11 1.44 1.95
C LEU A 5 -58.28 1.76 3.20
N ARG A 6 -58.87 1.60 4.40
CA ARG A 6 -58.18 1.76 5.68
C ARG A 6 -57.13 0.67 5.90
N LYS A 7 -57.39 -0.57 5.50
CA LYS A 7 -56.40 -1.66 5.55
C LYS A 7 -55.25 -1.44 4.57
N ILE A 8 -55.53 -0.99 3.35
CA ILE A 8 -54.51 -0.65 2.34
C ILE A 8 -53.62 0.50 2.83
N LEU A 9 -54.22 1.53 3.43
CA LEU A 9 -53.46 2.66 3.99
C LEU A 9 -52.53 2.24 5.14
N ILE A 10 -52.99 1.35 6.02
CA ILE A 10 -52.17 0.83 7.13
C ILE A 10 -50.99 0.02 6.59
N VAL A 11 -51.22 -0.86 5.62
CA VAL A 11 -50.15 -1.68 5.02
C VAL A 11 -49.13 -0.79 4.27
N ALA A 12 -49.59 0.22 3.53
CA ALA A 12 -48.72 1.17 2.84
C ALA A 12 -47.85 1.99 3.82
N LEU A 13 -48.43 2.43 4.95
CA LEU A 13 -47.68 3.14 6.00
C LEU A 13 -46.63 2.26 6.66
N LEU A 14 -46.93 0.98 6.91
CA LEU A 14 -45.96 0.04 7.47
C LEU A 14 -44.80 -0.23 6.51
N ILE A 15 -45.09 -0.40 5.21
CA ILE A 15 -44.05 -0.59 4.19
C ILE A 15 -43.17 0.66 4.07
N MET A 16 -43.75 1.86 4.05
CA MET A 16 -42.99 3.12 4.05
C MET A 16 -42.09 3.25 5.28
N ALA A 17 -42.58 2.91 6.48
CA ALA A 17 -41.78 2.95 7.70
C ALA A 17 -40.59 1.98 7.67
N VAL A 18 -40.77 0.78 7.09
CA VAL A 18 -39.69 -0.19 6.92
C VAL A 18 -38.66 0.30 5.89
N VAL A 19 -39.10 0.88 4.77
CA VAL A 19 -38.19 1.45 3.76
C VAL A 19 -37.40 2.65 4.31
N VAL A 20 -38.02 3.50 5.13
CA VAL A 20 -37.35 4.64 5.80
C VAL A 20 -36.29 4.14 6.79
N THR A 21 -36.58 3.11 7.59
CA THR A 21 -35.59 2.58 8.55
C THR A 21 -34.40 1.91 7.87
N ILE A 22 -34.56 1.33 6.67
CA ILE A 22 -33.45 0.79 5.87
C ILE A 22 -32.57 1.91 5.30
N ASN A 23 -33.14 3.03 4.86
CA ASN A 23 -32.38 4.15 4.27
C ASN A 23 -31.68 5.06 5.31
N LEU A 24 -32.13 5.07 6.57
CA LEU A 24 -31.53 5.88 7.64
C LEU A 24 -30.30 5.23 8.31
N LYS A 25 -29.98 3.96 8.02
CA LYS A 25 -28.83 3.26 8.63
C LYS A 25 -27.52 3.41 7.85
N GLY A 26 -27.33 4.57 7.23
CA GLY A 26 -26.14 4.88 6.44
C GLY A 26 -25.74 6.35 6.53
N SER A 27 -25.16 6.78 7.66
CA SER A 27 -24.16 7.87 7.73
C SER A 27 -23.65 8.15 9.15
N LYS A 28 -22.35 7.90 9.34
CA LYS A 28 -21.33 8.67 10.09
C LYS A 28 -21.55 9.09 11.55
N ALA A 29 -20.61 8.67 12.39
CA ALA A 29 -19.86 9.48 13.37
C ALA A 29 -18.49 8.79 13.53
N ILE A 30 -17.33 9.29 13.10
CA ILE A 30 -16.64 10.56 13.35
C ILE A 30 -16.76 10.97 14.83
N SER A 31 -15.83 10.44 15.64
CA SER A 31 -15.54 10.89 17.00
C SER A 31 -14.15 11.52 16.99
N GLN A 32 -14.11 12.85 17.10
CA GLN A 32 -12.93 13.63 17.36
C GLN A 32 -12.48 13.44 18.81
N LYS A 33 -11.18 13.20 19.02
CA LYS A 33 -10.51 13.53 20.29
C LYS A 33 -9.24 14.34 19.99
N GLN A 34 -9.41 15.62 20.23
CA GLN A 34 -8.50 16.76 20.40
C GLN A 34 -7.37 16.44 21.44
N GLN A 35 -6.14 16.99 21.50
CA GLN A 35 -5.60 18.34 21.20
C GLN A 35 -4.05 18.33 21.31
N ASN A 36 -3.37 19.12 20.45
CA ASN A 36 -2.09 19.86 20.60
C ASN A 36 -0.76 19.22 21.09
N LEU A 37 0.31 19.37 20.28
CA LEU A 37 1.43 20.30 20.57
C LEU A 37 2.28 20.56 19.33
N GLU A 38 2.49 21.84 19.04
CA GLU A 38 3.37 22.41 18.02
C GLU A 38 4.84 22.29 18.45
N VAL A 39 5.68 21.63 17.64
CA VAL A 39 7.14 21.78 17.71
C VAL A 39 7.66 21.91 16.29
N VAL A 40 7.99 23.14 15.92
CA VAL A 40 8.93 23.44 14.84
C VAL A 40 10.29 22.88 15.23
N GLY A 41 10.78 21.90 14.47
CA GLY A 41 12.10 21.30 14.63
C GLY A 41 12.41 20.45 13.40
N THR A 42 13.49 20.81 12.72
CA THR A 42 13.99 20.18 11.49
C THR A 42 14.35 18.70 11.70
N GLU A 43 13.53 17.75 11.26
CA GLU A 43 13.92 16.34 11.10
C GLU A 43 13.20 15.69 9.89
N LEU A 44 13.95 14.85 9.16
CA LEU A 44 13.57 14.16 7.92
C LEU A 44 12.29 13.31 8.06
N PRO A 45 11.51 13.07 6.98
CA PRO A 45 10.24 12.36 7.08
C PRO A 45 10.46 10.89 7.43
N LYS A 46 10.06 10.50 8.64
CA LYS A 46 9.92 9.11 9.07
C LYS A 46 8.43 8.79 9.16
N GLU A 47 7.81 8.53 8.02
CA GLU A 47 6.43 8.04 7.98
C GLU A 47 6.39 6.76 7.15
N SER A 48 6.24 5.64 7.86
CA SER A 48 6.04 4.32 7.30
C SER A 48 4.61 4.24 6.75
N THR A 49 4.44 4.61 5.48
CA THR A 49 3.19 4.44 4.75
C THR A 49 2.84 2.95 4.70
N PRO A 50 1.57 2.55 4.97
CA PRO A 50 1.14 1.18 4.76
C PRO A 50 1.39 0.78 3.31
N VAL A 51 2.25 -0.21 3.08
CA VAL A 51 2.55 -0.71 1.74
C VAL A 51 1.30 -1.40 1.18
N SER A 52 0.56 -0.67 0.36
CA SER A 52 -0.58 -1.17 -0.39
C SER A 52 -0.08 -2.27 -1.34
N ILE A 53 -0.84 -3.36 -1.42
CA ILE A 53 -0.65 -4.39 -2.46
C ILE A 53 -0.92 -3.81 -3.85
N ILE A 54 -1.74 -2.77 -3.90
CA ILE A 54 -2.19 -2.13 -5.13
C ILE A 54 -1.21 -1.00 -5.45
N ASN A 55 -0.59 -1.11 -6.61
CA ASN A 55 0.22 -0.05 -7.17
C ASN A 55 -0.69 1.02 -7.76
N GLU A 56 -1.13 1.96 -6.94
CA GLU A 56 -2.08 2.99 -7.38
C GLU A 56 -1.47 3.97 -8.38
N ALA A 57 -0.14 3.99 -8.50
CA ALA A 57 0.59 4.84 -9.43
C ALA A 57 0.68 4.25 -10.86
N GLY A 58 0.32 2.97 -11.06
CA GLY A 58 0.49 2.29 -12.35
C GLY A 58 1.94 2.19 -12.80
N LEU A 59 2.89 2.28 -11.86
CA LEU A 59 4.33 2.17 -12.12
C LEU A 59 4.79 0.73 -11.86
N PRO A 60 5.88 0.22 -12.42
CA PRO A 60 6.54 -0.94 -11.84
C PRO A 60 7.02 -0.63 -10.41
N ARG A 61 7.18 -1.67 -9.58
CA ARG A 61 7.57 -1.52 -8.18
C ARG A 61 8.65 -2.49 -7.76
N PHE A 62 9.64 -1.97 -7.06
CA PHE A 62 10.70 -2.71 -6.41
C PHE A 62 10.49 -2.64 -4.89
N LEU A 63 10.13 -3.77 -4.28
CA LEU A 63 9.92 -3.88 -2.84
C LEU A 63 11.11 -4.60 -2.19
N GLU A 64 11.76 -3.95 -1.24
CA GLU A 64 12.75 -4.56 -0.34
C GLU A 64 12.11 -4.90 1.00
N LEU A 65 12.08 -6.18 1.35
CA LEU A 65 11.72 -6.69 2.67
C LEU A 65 13.02 -6.95 3.45
N GLY A 66 13.29 -6.09 4.42
CA GLY A 66 14.55 -6.08 5.17
C GLY A 66 14.38 -5.61 6.62
N ALA A 67 15.46 -5.12 7.23
CA ALA A 67 15.42 -4.47 8.55
C ALA A 67 16.62 -3.53 8.73
N ASP A 68 16.42 -2.40 9.41
CA ASP A 68 17.48 -1.37 9.57
C ASP A 68 18.73 -1.88 10.31
N LYS A 69 18.54 -2.90 11.17
CA LYS A 69 19.58 -3.50 12.00
C LYS A 69 20.17 -4.78 11.40
N CYS A 70 19.68 -5.22 10.25
CA CYS A 70 20.21 -6.37 9.52
C CYS A 70 21.43 -5.94 8.70
N VAL A 71 22.61 -6.49 8.99
CA VAL A 71 23.87 -6.15 8.32
C VAL A 71 23.81 -6.30 6.80
N PRO A 72 23.38 -7.43 6.22
CA PRO A 72 23.28 -7.55 4.76
C PRO A 72 22.22 -6.60 4.16
N CYS A 73 21.15 -6.29 4.90
CA CYS A 73 20.13 -5.33 4.46
C CYS A 73 20.68 -3.90 4.36
N LYS A 74 21.66 -3.52 5.21
CA LYS A 74 22.32 -2.21 5.11
C LYS A 74 23.08 -2.04 3.80
N MET A 75 23.58 -3.12 3.20
CA MET A 75 24.25 -3.06 1.89
C MET A 75 23.28 -2.71 0.76
N MET A 76 21.98 -3.00 0.92
CA MET A 76 20.96 -2.62 -0.06
C MET A 76 20.60 -1.13 0.01
N GLN A 77 20.78 -0.45 1.15
CA GLN A 77 20.33 0.94 1.32
C GLN A 77 20.89 1.91 0.26
N PRO A 78 22.20 1.89 -0.07
CA PRO A 78 22.72 2.72 -1.17
C PRO A 78 22.08 2.39 -2.53
N VAL A 79 21.79 1.12 -2.79
CA VAL A 79 21.13 0.67 -4.03
C VAL A 79 19.71 1.22 -4.12
N LEU A 80 18.94 1.15 -3.02
CA LEU A 80 17.58 1.70 -2.97
C LEU A 80 17.59 3.21 -3.20
N GLU A 81 18.55 3.92 -2.60
CA GLU A 81 18.69 5.37 -2.77
C GLU A 81 19.03 5.75 -4.20
N GLU A 82 19.96 5.04 -4.84
CA GLU A 82 20.27 5.25 -6.25
C GLU A 82 19.06 5.00 -7.16
N LEU A 83 18.28 3.94 -6.90
CA LEU A 83 17.06 3.67 -7.66
C LEU A 83 16.01 4.78 -7.51
N ARG A 84 15.79 5.27 -6.29
CA ARG A 84 14.86 6.39 -6.03
C ARG A 84 15.30 7.66 -6.74
N ARG A 85 16.60 7.95 -6.70
CA ARG A 85 17.18 9.16 -7.29
C ARG A 85 17.20 9.13 -8.82
N GLU A 86 17.52 7.98 -9.43
CA GLU A 86 17.69 7.87 -10.89
C GLU A 86 16.38 7.56 -11.63
N TYR A 87 15.35 7.04 -10.94
CA TYR A 87 14.08 6.65 -11.57
C TYR A 87 12.84 7.29 -10.91
N PRO A 88 12.84 8.60 -10.61
CA PRO A 88 11.69 9.27 -10.03
C PRO A 88 10.49 9.19 -10.97
N GLY A 89 9.31 8.85 -10.44
CA GLY A 89 8.08 8.73 -11.23
C GLY A 89 8.09 7.62 -12.30
N LYS A 90 9.12 6.77 -12.35
CA LYS A 90 9.23 5.61 -13.26
C LYS A 90 9.23 4.28 -12.53
N LEU A 91 9.80 4.27 -11.32
CA LEU A 91 9.88 3.09 -10.47
C LEU A 91 9.46 3.46 -9.06
N GLN A 92 8.49 2.74 -8.51
CA GLN A 92 8.20 2.82 -7.07
C GLN A 92 9.22 1.95 -6.33
N VAL A 93 9.94 2.53 -5.35
CA VAL A 93 10.97 1.80 -4.57
C VAL A 93 10.61 1.83 -3.09
N ASP A 94 10.05 0.71 -2.62
CA ASP A 94 9.58 0.56 -1.25
C ASP A 94 10.60 -0.19 -0.39
N PHE A 95 10.70 0.20 0.87
CA PHE A 95 11.41 -0.55 1.89
C PHE A 95 10.47 -0.85 3.04
N VAL A 96 10.47 -2.11 3.49
CA VAL A 96 9.70 -2.56 4.64
C VAL A 96 10.64 -3.18 5.66
N ASP A 97 10.65 -2.60 6.86
CA ASP A 97 11.30 -3.20 8.02
C ASP A 97 10.39 -4.26 8.64
N VAL A 98 10.66 -5.53 8.33
CA VAL A 98 9.84 -6.64 8.80
C VAL A 98 10.06 -7.00 10.28
N TRP A 99 11.08 -6.42 10.93
CA TRP A 99 11.21 -6.53 12.39
C TRP A 99 10.32 -5.53 13.11
N LYS A 100 9.98 -4.41 12.46
CA LYS A 100 8.99 -3.45 12.96
C LYS A 100 7.55 -3.83 12.58
N ASP A 101 7.36 -4.40 11.39
CA ASP A 101 6.06 -4.94 10.95
C ASP A 101 6.18 -6.42 10.52
N PRO A 102 6.12 -7.37 11.48
CA PRO A 102 6.23 -8.80 11.20
C PRO A 102 5.11 -9.36 10.31
N THR A 103 4.00 -8.64 10.19
CA THR A 103 2.88 -9.09 9.36
C THR A 103 3.26 -9.08 7.88
N GLN A 104 4.20 -8.23 7.46
CA GLN A 104 4.66 -8.16 6.07
C GLN A 104 5.46 -9.41 5.67
N SER A 105 6.26 -9.98 6.58
CA SER A 105 6.94 -11.26 6.31
C SER A 105 5.95 -12.38 6.01
N GLN A 106 4.85 -12.43 6.77
CA GLN A 106 3.80 -13.44 6.58
C GLN A 106 3.03 -13.18 5.29
N LYS A 107 2.62 -11.93 5.06
CA LYS A 107 1.88 -11.48 3.87
C LYS A 107 2.61 -11.80 2.57
N TYR A 108 3.93 -11.63 2.53
CA TYR A 108 4.75 -11.94 1.35
C TYR A 108 5.40 -13.32 1.39
N GLY A 109 5.20 -14.10 2.46
CA GLY A 109 5.72 -15.46 2.60
C GLY A 109 7.26 -15.55 2.54
N ILE A 110 7.99 -14.56 3.06
CA ILE A 110 9.46 -14.59 3.03
C ILE A 110 10.01 -15.47 4.15
N LEU A 111 11.08 -16.21 3.85
CA LEU A 111 11.77 -17.09 4.81
C LEU A 111 13.02 -16.44 5.42
N GLY A 112 13.44 -15.30 4.88
CA GLY A 112 14.64 -14.59 5.32
C GLY A 112 14.67 -13.17 4.78
N ILE A 113 15.65 -12.41 5.22
CA ILE A 113 15.93 -11.05 4.76
C ILE A 113 17.43 -10.91 4.41
N PRO A 114 17.80 -10.03 3.48
CA PRO A 114 16.89 -9.25 2.63
C PRO A 114 16.22 -10.10 1.53
N THR A 115 14.97 -9.78 1.21
CA THR A 115 14.23 -10.36 0.06
C THR A 115 13.64 -9.23 -0.76
N GLN A 116 13.83 -9.29 -2.07
CA GLN A 116 13.32 -8.31 -3.01
C GLN A 116 12.24 -8.92 -3.89
N ILE A 117 11.18 -8.14 -4.12
CA ILE A 117 10.08 -8.53 -5.00
C ILE A 117 9.87 -7.43 -6.02
N LEU A 118 9.85 -7.81 -7.29
CA LEU A 118 9.53 -6.93 -8.40
C LEU A 118 8.08 -7.15 -8.79
N PHE A 119 7.37 -6.05 -8.98
CA PHE A 119 6.00 -6.02 -9.48
C PHE A 119 5.95 -5.26 -10.79
N ASP A 120 5.08 -5.71 -11.69
CA ASP A 120 4.71 -4.95 -12.88
C ASP A 120 3.80 -3.75 -12.54
N ALA A 121 3.45 -2.97 -13.56
CA ALA A 121 2.54 -1.82 -13.44
C ALA A 121 1.12 -2.20 -13.00
N HIS A 122 0.72 -3.47 -13.16
CA HIS A 122 -0.57 -3.99 -12.75
C HIS A 122 -0.55 -4.54 -11.31
N GLY A 123 0.61 -4.55 -10.66
CA GLY A 123 0.78 -5.07 -9.31
C GLY A 123 0.99 -6.58 -9.24
N ASN A 124 1.24 -7.26 -10.36
CA ASN A 124 1.58 -8.68 -10.34
C ASN A 124 3.03 -8.85 -9.91
N GLU A 125 3.29 -9.79 -8.99
CA GLU A 125 4.65 -10.23 -8.70
C GLU A 125 5.23 -10.95 -9.93
N VAL A 126 6.30 -10.41 -10.48
CA VAL A 126 6.95 -10.93 -11.70
C VAL A 126 8.31 -11.54 -11.42
N PHE A 127 8.94 -11.20 -10.30
CA PHE A 127 10.23 -11.75 -9.91
C PHE A 127 10.50 -11.59 -8.42
N ARG A 128 11.30 -12.49 -7.86
CA ARG A 128 11.74 -12.48 -6.47
C ARG A 128 13.21 -12.89 -6.34
N HIS A 129 13.94 -12.21 -5.45
CA HIS A 129 15.34 -12.48 -5.14
C HIS A 129 15.58 -12.50 -3.63
N SER A 130 16.61 -13.24 -3.20
CA SER A 130 17.04 -13.30 -1.80
C SER A 130 18.52 -12.97 -1.69
N GLY A 131 18.86 -12.12 -0.73
CA GLY A 131 20.22 -11.65 -0.49
C GLY A 131 20.51 -10.31 -1.15
N PHE A 132 21.79 -10.00 -1.30
CA PHE A 132 22.24 -8.75 -1.92
C PHE A 132 21.89 -8.74 -3.42
N PHE A 133 21.41 -7.60 -3.92
CA PHE A 133 21.00 -7.43 -5.30
C PHE A 133 21.60 -6.13 -5.87
N PRO A 134 22.68 -6.21 -6.66
CA PRO A 134 23.28 -5.04 -7.28
C PRO A 134 22.34 -4.28 -8.23
N LYS A 135 22.47 -2.96 -8.31
CA LYS A 135 21.62 -2.10 -9.17
C LYS A 135 21.60 -2.55 -10.63
N ASP A 136 22.75 -2.85 -11.21
CA ASP A 136 22.88 -3.30 -12.61
C ASP A 136 22.09 -4.58 -12.87
N GLN A 137 22.10 -5.52 -11.92
CA GLN A 137 21.33 -6.75 -12.04
C GLN A 137 19.82 -6.51 -11.85
N ILE A 138 19.43 -5.59 -10.98
CA ILE A 138 18.02 -5.17 -10.83
C ILE A 138 17.50 -4.59 -12.15
N LEU A 139 18.25 -3.66 -12.75
CA LEU A 139 17.87 -3.01 -14.00
C LEU A 139 17.82 -4.00 -15.16
N LYS A 140 18.83 -4.86 -15.28
CA LYS A 140 18.82 -5.96 -16.25
C LYS A 140 17.61 -6.85 -16.05
N LYS A 141 17.20 -7.10 -14.81
CA LYS A 141 16.04 -7.94 -14.55
C LYS A 141 14.73 -7.31 -15.01
N PHE A 142 14.54 -6.01 -14.80
CA PHE A 142 13.40 -5.30 -15.36
C PHE A 142 13.39 -5.37 -16.90
N GLU A 143 14.54 -5.22 -17.54
CA GLU A 143 14.66 -5.36 -19.01
C GLU A 143 14.29 -6.76 -19.50
N GLU A 144 14.81 -7.83 -18.87
CA GLU A 144 14.46 -9.22 -19.18
C GLU A 144 12.96 -9.51 -19.04
N LEU A 145 12.28 -8.81 -18.14
CA LEU A 145 10.84 -8.92 -17.91
C LEU A 145 10.01 -8.04 -18.86
N GLY A 146 10.65 -7.30 -19.78
CA GLY A 146 9.99 -6.39 -20.70
C GLY A 146 9.46 -5.11 -20.03
N ILE A 147 9.98 -4.76 -18.86
CA ILE A 147 9.61 -3.56 -18.11
C ILE A 147 10.66 -2.48 -18.36
N ALA A 148 10.33 -1.50 -19.20
CA ALA A 148 11.24 -0.42 -19.55
C ALA A 148 11.31 0.65 -18.45
N LEU A 149 12.50 0.86 -17.89
CA LEU A 149 12.82 1.94 -16.96
C LEU A 149 13.68 2.99 -17.69
N ASN A 150 13.03 3.97 -18.31
CA ASN A 150 13.74 5.06 -18.99
C ASN A 150 14.24 6.07 -17.93
N LYS A 151 15.51 6.46 -18.00
CA LYS A 151 16.05 7.54 -17.17
C LYS A 151 15.49 8.89 -17.64
N GLU A 152 15.35 9.84 -16.72
CA GLU A 152 15.20 11.25 -17.11
C GLU A 152 16.58 11.78 -17.53
N ASP A 153 16.63 12.46 -18.68
CA ASP A 153 17.83 13.11 -19.24
C ASP A 153 18.21 14.38 -18.45
#